data_AF-A0A453CLI9-F1
#
_entry.id   AF-A0A453CLI9-F1
#
_cell.length_a   1.000
_cell.length_b   1.000
_cell.length_c   1.000
_cell.angle_alpha   90.00
_cell.angle_beta   90.00
_cell.angle_gamma   90.00
#
_symmetry.space_group_name_H-M   'P 1'
#
loop_
_entity.id
_entity.type
_entity.pdbx_description
1 polymer ?
#
loop_
_entity_poly.entity_id
_entity_poly.type
_entity_poly.pdbx_seq_one_letter_code
_entity_poly.pdbx_strand_id
1 'polypeptide(L)'
;SRILDDQIERIVLFLLQQQGHLSRRIEELGAQRAAIMQQVDTSRVFQLREDYREVGRDLVKLLRFVDMNATGLRKILKKFDKRFGYKFTDYYVTTRSNHPYSQLQQVFKQVGIVAVAGALSRNLAYLEHEHRGSFLSIYDNPSVVLQDPIIDQVNHAVQKLTHATSFMQYLGQHALIVQDDTPSGSEDNVDDESYHFMSLMLNLVNTFLYMVNTYIIVPTADDYSVSLGAAATVCGIIIGSMAVAQVFSSVYFSAWSNRSYFRPLVFSSIMLFSGNLLYALAYDLNSLTVLLIGRILCG
;
A
#
# COMPACT_ATOMS: atom_id res chain seq x y z
N SER A 1 20.01 -5.10 11.39
CA SER A 1 18.81 -4.40 11.89
C SER A 1 19.14 -3.49 13.07
N ARG A 2 19.72 -4.00 14.17
CA ARG A 2 19.96 -3.24 15.42
C ARG A 2 20.54 -1.82 15.25
N ILE A 3 21.58 -1.66 14.44
CA ILE A 3 22.18 -0.33 14.19
C ILE A 3 21.17 0.64 13.55
N LEU A 4 20.33 0.16 12.64
CA LEU A 4 19.29 0.96 12.00
C LEU A 4 18.18 1.32 13.00
N ASP A 5 17.82 0.38 13.88
CA ASP A 5 16.86 0.60 14.96
C ASP A 5 17.37 1.70 15.93
N ASP A 6 18.63 1.60 16.39
CA ASP A 6 19.25 2.62 17.27
C ASP A 6 19.28 4.02 16.62
N GLN A 7 19.49 4.09 15.30
CA GLN A 7 19.44 5.38 14.59
C GLN A 7 18.01 5.93 14.48
N ILE A 8 17.02 5.09 14.21
CA ILE A 8 15.62 5.49 14.16
C ILE A 8 15.17 5.98 15.53
N GLU A 9 15.53 5.27 16.61
CA GLU A 9 15.24 5.69 17.98
C GLU A 9 15.78 7.10 18.26
N ARG A 10 17.05 7.35 17.91
CA ARG A 10 17.68 8.66 18.11
C ARG A 10 16.97 9.78 17.34
N ILE A 11 16.54 9.51 16.11
CA ILE A 11 15.78 10.46 15.28
C ILE A 11 14.43 10.76 15.95
N VAL A 12 13.73 9.74 16.44
CA VAL A 12 12.42 9.85 17.07
C VAL A 12 12.47 10.61 18.39
N LEU A 13 13.45 10.29 19.25
CA LEU A 13 13.63 10.98 20.53
C LEU A 13 13.93 12.47 20.32
N PHE A 14 14.80 12.79 19.35
CA PHE A 14 15.06 14.18 18.99
C PHE A 14 13.80 14.89 18.47
N LEU A 15 13.03 14.22 17.60
CA LEU A 15 11.79 14.75 17.06
C LEU A 15 10.79 15.11 18.17
N LEU A 16 10.56 14.18 19.10
CA LEU A 16 9.69 14.38 20.25
C LEU A 16 10.10 15.57 21.11
N GLN A 17 11.39 15.67 21.41
CA GLN A 17 11.93 16.77 22.21
C GLN A 17 11.70 18.13 21.52
N GLN A 18 11.96 18.22 20.22
CA GLN A 18 11.77 19.46 19.46
C GLN A 18 10.29 19.82 19.29
N GLN A 19 9.42 18.84 19.08
CA GLN A 19 7.97 19.07 19.08
C GLN A 19 7.49 19.64 20.41
N GLY A 20 7.91 19.04 21.53
CA GLY A 20 7.56 19.54 22.86
C GLY A 20 8.06 20.97 23.12
N HIS A 21 9.28 21.28 22.69
CA HIS A 21 9.85 22.62 22.79
C HIS A 21 9.05 23.66 21.98
N LEU A 22 8.71 23.35 20.72
CA LEU A 22 7.90 24.23 19.88
C LEU A 22 6.48 24.41 20.43
N SER A 23 5.84 23.33 20.88
CA SER A 23 4.51 23.39 21.50
C SER A 23 4.49 24.31 22.72
N ARG A 24 5.49 24.20 23.61
CA ARG A 24 5.61 25.08 24.78
C ARG A 24 5.77 26.55 24.38
N ARG A 25 6.62 26.86 23.39
CA ARG A 25 6.77 28.24 22.88
C ARG A 25 5.46 28.79 22.33
N ILE A 26 4.69 27.99 21.59
CA ILE A 26 3.38 28.41 21.07
C ILE A 26 2.39 28.69 22.21
N GLU A 27 2.39 27.86 23.26
CA GLU A 27 1.56 28.04 24.45
C GLU A 27 1.91 29.33 25.20
N GLU A 28 3.20 29.58 25.44
CA GLU A 28 3.70 30.80 26.09
C GLU A 28 3.32 32.06 25.31
N LEU A 29 3.52 32.05 23.98
CA LEU A 29 3.09 33.16 23.11
C LEU A 29 1.57 33.32 23.09
N GLY A 30 0.81 32.22 23.20
CA GLY A 30 -0.63 32.24 23.31
C GLY A 30 -1.12 32.93 24.60
N ALA A 31 -0.44 32.70 25.72
CA ALA A 31 -0.71 33.37 26.99
C ALA A 31 -0.36 34.86 26.93
N GLN A 32 0.79 35.21 26.32
CA GLN A 32 1.18 36.61 26.10
C GLN A 32 0.16 37.34 25.22
N ARG A 33 -0.34 36.67 24.16
CA ARG A 33 -1.41 37.21 23.32
C ARG A 33 -2.64 37.54 24.15
N ALA A 34 -3.13 36.59 24.96
CA ALA A 34 -4.33 36.81 25.78
C ALA A 34 -4.19 38.00 26.75
N ALA A 35 -2.98 38.23 27.28
CA ALA A 35 -2.68 39.39 28.12
C ALA A 35 -2.60 40.71 27.32
N ILE A 36 -2.05 40.68 26.11
CA ILE A 36 -1.90 41.88 25.25
C ILE A 36 -3.24 42.31 24.67
N MET A 37 -4.18 41.41 24.41
CA MET A 37 -5.50 41.78 23.89
C MET A 37 -6.33 42.68 24.83
N GLN A 38 -5.96 42.77 26.10
CA GLN A 38 -6.58 43.70 27.05
C GLN A 38 -6.03 45.13 26.95
N GLN A 39 -4.89 45.35 26.28
CA GLN A 39 -4.21 46.63 26.14
C GLN A 39 -3.75 46.82 24.70
N VAL A 40 -4.42 47.70 23.94
CA VAL A 40 -4.16 47.94 22.52
C VAL A 40 -2.81 48.67 22.32
N ASP A 41 -1.71 47.94 22.45
CA ASP A 41 -0.34 48.40 22.18
C ASP A 41 0.18 47.75 20.90
N THR A 42 0.26 48.55 19.83
CA THR A 42 0.66 48.13 18.49
C THR A 42 2.11 47.64 18.42
N SER A 43 3.00 48.16 19.26
CA SER A 43 4.41 47.74 19.31
C SER A 43 4.54 46.29 19.82
N ARG A 44 3.75 45.95 20.85
CA ARG A 44 3.76 44.61 21.45
C ARG A 44 3.19 43.55 20.54
N VAL A 45 2.20 43.90 19.71
CA VAL A 45 1.64 42.97 18.72
C VAL A 45 2.62 42.71 17.58
N PHE A 46 3.39 43.71 17.14
CA PHE A 46 4.44 43.50 16.13
C PHE A 46 5.54 42.55 16.63
N GLN A 47 5.99 42.73 17.88
CA GLN A 47 6.97 41.82 18.51
C GLN A 47 6.42 40.39 18.61
N LEU A 48 5.19 40.23 19.11
CA LEU A 48 4.53 38.93 19.22
C LEU A 48 4.40 38.23 17.85
N ARG A 49 4.12 38.98 16.78
CA ARG A 49 4.08 38.43 15.41
C ARG A 49 5.45 37.91 14.98
N GLU A 50 6.53 38.65 15.24
CA GLU A 50 7.88 38.22 14.88
C GLU A 50 8.32 37.00 15.70
N ASP A 51 7.91 36.91 16.97
CA ASP A 51 8.17 35.74 17.82
C ASP A 51 7.46 34.48 17.27
N TYR A 52 6.20 34.61 16.83
CA TYR A 52 5.50 33.53 16.13
C TYR A 52 6.21 33.15 14.82
N ARG A 53 6.72 34.13 14.05
CA ARG A 53 7.49 33.85 12.83
C ARG A 53 8.78 33.09 13.13
N GLU A 54 9.46 33.40 14.23
CA GLU A 54 10.64 32.66 14.66
C GLU A 54 10.31 31.19 14.96
N VAL A 55 9.22 30.93 15.69
CA VAL A 55 8.71 29.57 15.91
C VAL A 55 8.41 28.88 14.58
N GLY A 56 7.84 29.59 13.60
CA GLY A 56 7.62 29.06 12.25
C GLY A 56 8.90 28.71 11.50
N ARG A 57 9.94 29.54 11.61
CA ARG A 57 11.27 29.25 11.02
C ARG A 57 11.87 27.99 11.63
N ASP A 58 11.76 27.80 12.94
CA ASP A 58 12.26 26.60 13.62
C ASP A 58 11.44 25.35 13.28
N LEU A 59 10.12 25.50 13.13
CA LEU A 59 9.24 24.43 12.66
C LEU A 59 9.62 23.97 11.24
N VAL A 60 9.93 24.91 10.33
CA VAL A 60 10.41 24.57 8.97
C VAL A 60 11.74 23.82 9.02
N LYS A 61 12.67 24.20 9.91
CA LYS A 61 13.93 23.45 10.10
C LYS A 61 13.65 22.01 10.57
N LEU A 62 12.73 21.84 11.52
CA LEU A 62 12.34 20.53 12.02
C LEU A 62 11.70 19.66 10.92
N LEU A 63 10.79 20.22 10.13
CA LEU A 63 10.18 19.54 8.98
C LEU A 63 11.23 19.09 7.95
N ARG A 64 12.22 19.93 7.64
CA ARG A 64 13.35 19.57 6.76
C ARG A 64 14.21 18.46 7.33
N PHE A 65 14.46 18.47 8.65
CA PHE A 65 15.19 17.41 9.33
C PHE A 65 14.48 16.07 9.16
N VAL A 66 13.17 16.02 9.37
CA VAL A 66 12.40 14.78 9.20
C VAL A 66 12.41 14.31 7.74
N ASP A 67 12.19 15.21 6.77
CA ASP A 67 12.21 14.88 5.33
C ASP A 67 13.55 14.24 4.91
N MET A 68 14.66 14.82 5.37
CA MET A 68 15.99 14.29 5.09
C MET A 68 16.20 12.91 5.69
N ASN A 69 15.79 12.70 6.95
CA ASN A 69 15.92 11.40 7.62
C ASN A 69 15.02 10.33 6.99
N ALA A 70 13.76 10.65 6.68
CA ALA A 70 12.85 9.74 5.99
C ALA A 70 13.38 9.31 4.61
N THR A 71 13.93 10.27 3.85
CA THR A 71 14.57 9.98 2.56
C THR A 71 15.84 9.15 2.71
N GLY A 72 16.65 9.42 3.75
CA GLY A 72 17.85 8.65 4.09
C GLY A 72 17.51 7.19 4.42
N LEU A 73 16.55 6.97 5.31
CA LEU A 73 16.05 5.63 5.67
C LEU A 73 15.58 4.87 4.43
N ARG A 74 14.78 5.49 3.56
CA ARG A 74 14.33 4.89 2.29
C ARG A 74 15.51 4.44 1.42
N LYS A 75 16.52 5.30 1.25
CA LYS A 75 17.70 4.99 0.44
C LYS A 75 18.55 3.86 1.04
N ILE A 76 18.67 3.82 2.36
CA ILE A 76 19.39 2.75 3.08
C ILE A 76 18.66 1.43 2.86
N LEU A 77 17.35 1.40 3.13
CA LEU A 77 16.50 0.23 2.94
C LEU A 77 16.57 -0.30 1.49
N LYS A 78 16.40 0.58 0.50
CA LYS A 78 16.56 0.22 -0.92
C LYS A 78 17.96 -0.31 -1.27
N LYS A 79 19.01 0.21 -0.64
CA LYS A 79 20.39 -0.27 -0.85
C LYS A 79 20.59 -1.66 -0.24
N PHE A 80 19.96 -1.95 0.91
CA PHE A 80 19.94 -3.29 1.49
C PHE A 80 19.29 -4.29 0.54
N ASP A 81 18.09 -3.98 0.03
CA ASP A 81 17.41 -4.87 -0.93
C ASP A 81 18.26 -5.16 -2.16
N LYS A 82 18.86 -4.10 -2.76
CA LYS A 82 19.71 -4.26 -3.95
C LYS A 82 20.96 -5.11 -3.70
N ARG A 83 21.53 -5.06 -2.50
CA ARG A 83 22.83 -5.68 -2.20
C ARG A 83 22.70 -7.11 -1.70
N PHE A 84 21.59 -7.43 -1.05
CA PHE A 84 21.37 -8.74 -0.46
C PHE A 84 20.32 -9.56 -1.22
N GLY A 85 19.62 -9.00 -2.21
CA GLY A 85 18.65 -9.71 -3.04
C GLY A 85 17.35 -10.09 -2.31
N TYR A 86 17.26 -9.85 -1.00
CA TYR A 86 16.07 -10.10 -0.20
C TYR A 86 15.18 -8.86 -0.13
N LYS A 87 13.86 -9.08 0.07
CA LYS A 87 12.88 -8.06 0.46
C LYS A 87 13.07 -7.61 1.91
N PHE A 88 14.28 -7.19 2.29
CA PHE A 88 14.59 -6.76 3.65
C PHE A 88 13.76 -5.55 4.06
N THR A 89 13.54 -4.59 3.15
CA THR A 89 12.68 -3.43 3.39
C THR A 89 11.28 -3.86 3.81
N ASP A 90 10.73 -4.87 3.16
CA ASP A 90 9.39 -5.42 3.39
C ASP A 90 9.29 -5.96 4.82
N TYR A 91 10.14 -6.94 5.15
CA TYR A 91 10.23 -7.54 6.48
C TYR A 91 10.53 -6.50 7.59
N TYR A 92 11.45 -5.58 7.31
CA TYR A 92 11.88 -4.59 8.27
C TYR A 92 10.77 -3.58 8.57
N VAL A 93 10.09 -3.07 7.54
CA VAL A 93 9.00 -2.11 7.70
C VAL A 93 7.82 -2.77 8.40
N THR A 94 7.34 -3.96 7.96
CA THR A 94 6.17 -4.63 8.54
C THR A 94 6.31 -4.92 10.02
N THR A 95 7.42 -5.55 10.40
CA THR A 95 7.65 -5.96 11.79
C THR A 95 7.77 -4.74 12.70
N ARG A 96 8.32 -3.63 12.19
CA ARG A 96 8.59 -2.43 13.01
C ARG A 96 7.45 -1.43 12.92
N SER A 97 6.58 -1.44 11.91
CA SER A 97 5.41 -0.57 11.76
C SER A 97 4.17 -1.05 12.51
N ASN A 98 4.03 -2.38 12.70
CA ASN A 98 2.85 -3.00 13.31
C ASN A 98 2.93 -3.15 14.83
N HIS A 99 4.03 -2.74 15.45
CA HIS A 99 4.19 -2.83 16.89
C HIS A 99 3.57 -1.59 17.58
N PRO A 100 2.89 -1.74 18.73
CA PRO A 100 2.31 -0.61 19.47
C PRO A 100 3.33 0.46 19.90
N TYR A 101 4.60 0.08 20.02
CA TYR A 101 5.73 1.00 20.30
C TYR A 101 6.55 1.32 19.04
N SER A 102 5.91 1.35 17.87
CA SER A 102 6.60 1.58 16.58
C SER A 102 7.22 2.98 16.53
N GLN A 103 8.53 3.04 16.76
CA GLN A 103 9.35 4.24 16.54
C GLN A 103 9.35 4.65 15.07
N LEU A 104 9.34 3.67 14.16
CA LEU A 104 9.26 3.89 12.72
C LEU A 104 7.97 4.64 12.34
N GLN A 105 6.83 4.24 12.92
CA GLN A 105 5.55 4.87 12.68
C GLN A 105 5.52 6.31 13.21
N GLN A 106 6.29 6.65 14.25
CA GLN A 106 6.37 8.01 14.75
C GLN A 106 7.11 8.97 13.81
N VAL A 107 8.12 8.48 13.07
CA VAL A 107 8.75 9.26 11.99
C VAL A 107 7.79 9.45 10.81
N PHE A 108 6.87 8.51 10.57
CA PHE A 108 6.00 8.52 9.39
C PHE A 108 4.60 9.12 9.61
N LYS A 109 4.01 8.97 10.81
CA LYS A 109 2.75 9.59 11.20
C LYS A 109 3.01 10.96 11.84
N GLN A 110 2.98 11.99 11.01
CA GLN A 110 3.31 13.37 11.33
C GLN A 110 2.26 14.13 12.16
N VAL A 111 1.37 13.44 12.88
CA VAL A 111 0.19 14.05 13.52
C VAL A 111 0.56 15.20 14.47
N GLY A 112 1.62 15.02 15.27
CA GLY A 112 2.07 16.06 16.21
C GLY A 112 2.64 17.31 15.52
N ILE A 113 3.45 17.16 14.46
CA ILE A 113 4.05 18.33 13.77
C ILE A 113 2.97 19.11 13.02
N VAL A 114 2.03 18.40 12.38
CA VAL A 114 0.91 19.03 11.68
C VAL A 114 0.01 19.80 12.65
N ALA A 115 -0.22 19.30 13.86
CA ALA A 115 -0.96 20.02 14.90
C ALA A 115 -0.25 21.32 15.32
N VAL A 116 1.07 21.28 15.52
CA VAL A 116 1.90 22.45 15.84
C VAL A 116 1.85 23.48 14.69
N ALA A 117 1.95 23.03 13.44
CA ALA A 117 1.81 23.87 12.25
C ALA A 117 0.42 24.54 12.17
N GLY A 118 -0.64 23.78 12.45
CA GLY A 118 -2.00 24.29 12.48
C GLY A 118 -2.23 25.32 13.59
N ALA A 119 -1.73 25.05 14.79
CA ALA A 119 -1.79 25.97 15.92
C ALA A 119 -1.07 27.29 15.62
N LEU A 120 0.15 27.21 15.06
CA LEU A 120 0.92 28.37 14.63
C LEU A 120 0.17 29.19 13.57
N SER A 121 -0.31 28.53 12.50
CA SER A 121 -1.01 29.19 11.39
C SER A 121 -2.28 29.90 11.86
N ARG A 122 -3.05 29.25 12.73
CA ARG A 122 -4.24 29.85 13.36
C ARG A 122 -3.88 31.07 14.21
N ASN A 123 -2.81 31.00 15.00
CA ASN A 123 -2.40 32.10 15.86
C ASN A 123 -1.89 33.31 15.07
N LEU A 124 -1.14 33.10 13.99
CA LEU A 124 -0.71 34.17 13.08
C LEU A 124 -1.89 34.81 12.34
N ALA A 125 -2.79 33.99 11.77
CA ALA A 125 -3.98 34.49 11.08
C ALA A 125 -4.88 35.34 11.98
N TYR A 126 -4.97 34.99 13.27
CA TYR A 126 -5.71 35.76 14.26
C TYR A 126 -5.12 37.16 14.48
N LEU A 127 -3.78 37.26 14.57
CA LEU A 127 -3.10 38.56 14.70
C LEU A 127 -3.26 39.43 13.45
N GLU A 128 -3.39 38.83 12.27
CA GLU A 128 -3.65 39.55 11.02
C GLU A 128 -5.07 40.15 10.92
N HIS A 129 -6.07 39.41 11.39
CA HIS A 129 -7.47 39.86 11.36
C HIS A 129 -7.74 41.04 12.30
N GLU A 130 -7.14 41.06 13.48
CA GLU A 130 -7.41 42.08 14.50
C GLU A 130 -6.71 43.42 14.19
N HIS A 131 -5.49 43.37 13.63
CA HIS A 131 -4.80 44.57 13.17
C HIS A 131 -5.44 45.19 11.90
N ARG A 132 -6.13 44.40 11.07
CA ARG A 132 -6.88 44.92 9.91
C ARG A 132 -8.01 45.86 10.29
N GLY A 133 -8.58 45.72 11.49
CA GLY A 133 -9.62 46.63 12.00
C GLY A 133 -9.10 48.02 12.38
N SER A 134 -7.80 48.17 12.65
CA SER A 134 -7.20 49.43 13.14
C SER A 134 -6.41 50.21 12.09
N PHE A 135 -6.03 49.61 10.95
CA PHE A 135 -5.09 50.19 9.98
C PHE A 135 -5.65 50.37 8.55
N LEU A 136 -6.95 50.11 8.30
CA LEU A 136 -7.50 50.36 6.96
C LEU A 136 -7.73 51.87 6.76
N SER A 137 -6.74 52.55 6.18
CA SER A 137 -6.96 53.83 5.51
C SER A 137 -7.96 53.62 4.37
N ILE A 138 -8.96 54.50 4.26
CA ILE A 138 -10.06 54.44 3.27
C ILE A 138 -9.54 54.47 1.81
N TYR A 139 -8.25 54.74 1.61
CA TYR A 139 -7.58 54.83 0.30
C TYR A 139 -6.71 53.61 -0.05
N ASP A 140 -6.50 52.65 0.87
CA ASP A 140 -5.70 51.46 0.59
C ASP A 140 -6.56 50.36 -0.03
N ASN A 141 -6.29 50.07 -1.30
CA ASN A 141 -7.03 49.11 -2.12
C ASN A 141 -6.96 47.67 -1.53
N PRO A 142 -8.09 46.96 -1.35
CA PRO A 142 -8.10 45.64 -0.72
C PRO A 142 -7.94 44.54 -1.79
N SER A 143 -6.74 44.33 -2.32
CA SER A 143 -6.52 43.28 -3.34
C SER A 143 -5.46 42.23 -3.02
N VAL A 144 -4.79 42.30 -1.87
CA VAL A 144 -3.84 41.26 -1.47
C VAL A 144 -4.20 40.74 -0.09
N VAL A 145 -4.69 39.50 -0.03
CA VAL A 145 -4.67 38.70 1.18
C VAL A 145 -3.20 38.47 1.51
N LEU A 146 -2.61 39.35 2.32
CA LEU A 146 -1.22 39.26 2.77
C LEU A 146 -1.13 38.12 3.79
N GLN A 147 -1.22 36.89 3.31
CA GLN A 147 -0.96 35.69 4.09
C GLN A 147 0.52 35.72 4.50
N ASP A 148 0.81 35.58 5.80
CA ASP A 148 2.20 35.64 6.27
C ASP A 148 3.08 34.63 5.51
N PRO A 149 4.21 35.05 4.90
CA PRO A 149 5.04 34.17 4.06
C PRO A 149 5.61 32.96 4.81
N ILE A 150 5.65 33.02 6.15
CA ILE A 150 6.02 31.87 6.99
C ILE A 150 4.95 30.77 6.95
N ILE A 151 3.66 31.13 6.87
CA ILE A 151 2.55 30.16 6.76
C ILE A 151 2.69 29.35 5.47
N ASP A 152 2.99 30.01 4.36
CA ASP A 152 3.20 29.34 3.07
C ASP A 152 4.39 28.40 3.08
N GLN A 153 5.50 28.82 3.71
CA GLN A 153 6.69 27.98 3.85
C GLN A 153 6.42 26.74 4.72
N VAL A 154 5.68 26.90 5.82
CA VAL A 154 5.28 25.79 6.69
C VAL A 154 4.36 24.83 5.92
N ASN A 155 3.34 25.34 5.23
CA ASN A 155 2.41 24.53 4.45
C ASN A 155 3.11 23.74 3.36
N HIS A 156 4.00 24.38 2.60
CA HIS A 156 4.79 23.71 1.57
C HIS A 156 5.70 22.63 2.17
N ALA A 157 6.35 22.90 3.31
CA ALA A 157 7.19 21.92 3.99
C ALA A 157 6.38 20.71 4.53
N VAL A 158 5.18 20.95 5.06
CA VAL A 158 4.25 19.90 5.50
C VAL A 158 3.77 19.06 4.32
N GLN A 159 3.34 19.68 3.22
CA GLN A 159 2.88 18.96 2.03
C GLN A 159 3.98 18.06 1.43
N LYS A 160 5.20 18.60 1.31
CA LYS A 160 6.35 17.83 0.83
C LYS A 160 6.63 16.62 1.72
N LEU A 161 6.58 16.81 3.05
CA LEU A 161 6.80 15.74 4.00
C LEU A 161 5.71 14.67 3.92
N THR A 162 4.44 15.07 3.84
CA THR A 162 3.29 14.15 3.68
C THR A 162 3.44 13.27 2.44
N HIS A 163 3.88 13.83 1.31
CA HIS A 163 4.13 13.06 0.10
C HIS A 163 5.30 12.08 0.25
N ALA A 164 6.35 12.47 0.98
CA ALA A 164 7.48 11.58 1.24
C ALA A 164 7.12 10.43 2.20
N THR A 165 6.30 10.68 3.21
CA THR A 165 5.89 9.67 4.19
C THR A 165 4.79 8.75 3.67
N SER A 166 3.85 9.25 2.85
CA SER A 166 2.79 8.43 2.23
C SER A 166 3.35 7.31 1.36
N PHE A 167 4.42 7.57 0.59
CA PHE A 167 5.11 6.55 -0.20
C PHE A 167 5.71 5.44 0.66
N MET A 168 6.27 5.78 1.82
CA MET A 168 6.83 4.78 2.74
C MET A 168 5.72 3.97 3.43
N GLN A 169 4.59 4.62 3.73
CA GLN A 169 3.42 3.94 4.25
C GLN A 169 2.81 2.99 3.21
N TYR A 170 2.80 3.37 1.94
CA TYR A 170 2.41 2.50 0.83
C TYR A 170 3.33 1.29 0.69
N LEU A 171 4.66 1.48 0.77
CA LEU A 171 5.60 0.36 0.79
C LEU A 171 5.37 -0.57 1.99
N GLY A 172 5.10 -0.03 3.17
CA GLY A 172 4.72 -0.82 4.34
C GLY A 172 3.39 -1.55 4.15
N GLN A 173 2.39 -0.93 3.52
CA GLN A 173 1.10 -1.58 3.25
C GLN A 173 1.21 -2.68 2.20
N HIS A 174 2.01 -2.50 1.14
CA HIS A 174 2.27 -3.57 0.17
C HIS A 174 2.94 -4.78 0.82
N ALA A 175 3.86 -4.51 1.75
CA ALA A 175 4.48 -5.55 2.56
C ALA A 175 3.49 -6.30 3.46
N LEU A 176 2.50 -5.58 4.00
CA LEU A 176 1.46 -6.14 4.86
C LEU A 176 0.40 -6.93 4.11
N ILE A 177 0.00 -6.46 2.92
CA ILE A 177 -0.98 -7.14 2.06
C ILE A 177 -0.42 -8.49 1.59
N VAL A 178 0.89 -8.59 1.35
CA VAL A 178 1.56 -9.86 1.00
C VAL A 178 1.57 -10.85 2.18
N GLN A 179 1.50 -10.37 3.43
CA GLN A 179 1.55 -11.22 4.62
C GLN A 179 0.18 -11.83 5.01
N ASP A 180 -0.94 -11.22 4.59
CA ASP A 180 -2.30 -11.71 4.91
C ASP A 180 -2.65 -13.02 4.17
N ASP A 181 -1.90 -13.42 3.14
CA ASP A 181 -2.13 -14.66 2.37
C ASP A 181 -1.30 -15.87 2.84
N THR A 182 -0.52 -15.76 3.94
CA THR A 182 0.36 -16.86 4.37
C THR A 182 0.04 -17.34 5.79
N PRO A 183 -0.51 -18.57 5.98
CA PRO A 183 -0.59 -19.16 7.31
C PRO A 183 0.81 -19.57 7.77
N SER A 184 1.11 -19.20 9.02
CA SER A 184 2.29 -19.54 9.79
C SER A 184 2.77 -20.99 9.61
N GLY A 185 3.97 -21.15 9.08
CA GLY A 185 4.73 -22.40 9.06
C GLY A 185 6.18 -22.08 8.69
N SER A 186 7.06 -22.19 9.68
CA SER A 186 8.51 -22.07 9.54
C SER A 186 9.09 -23.05 8.52
N GLU A 187 9.79 -22.54 7.51
CA GLU A 187 11.09 -23.02 6.97
C GLU A 187 11.35 -22.39 5.57
N ASP A 188 12.55 -21.82 5.40
CA ASP A 188 13.26 -21.41 4.17
C ASP A 188 12.55 -20.55 3.07
N ASN A 189 12.65 -19.22 3.23
CA ASN A 189 12.21 -18.20 2.25
C ASN A 189 13.18 -17.93 1.09
N VAL A 190 13.83 -18.95 0.52
CA VAL A 190 14.57 -18.81 -0.75
C VAL A 190 13.71 -19.19 -1.96
N ASP A 191 12.65 -19.98 -1.76
CA ASP A 191 11.84 -20.49 -2.86
C ASP A 191 10.62 -19.61 -3.22
N ASP A 192 10.22 -18.65 -2.37
CA ASP A 192 8.93 -17.95 -2.47
C ASP A 192 8.79 -17.06 -3.72
N GLU A 193 9.89 -16.44 -4.17
CA GLU A 193 9.90 -15.64 -5.41
C GLU A 193 9.84 -16.54 -6.66
N SER A 194 10.43 -17.73 -6.60
CA SER A 194 10.34 -18.74 -7.66
C SER A 194 8.93 -19.34 -7.74
N TYR A 195 8.27 -19.56 -6.59
CA TYR A 195 6.89 -20.02 -6.51
C TYR A 195 5.92 -18.99 -7.09
N HIS A 196 6.15 -17.70 -6.90
CA HIS A 196 5.31 -16.66 -7.49
C HIS A 196 5.37 -16.67 -9.03
N PHE A 197 6.57 -16.74 -9.62
CA PHE A 197 6.70 -16.83 -11.08
C PHE A 197 6.16 -18.16 -11.63
N MET A 198 6.44 -19.28 -10.96
CA MET A 198 5.96 -20.60 -11.35
C MET A 198 4.43 -20.68 -11.26
N SER A 199 3.83 -20.15 -10.19
CA SER A 199 2.39 -20.09 -10.00
C SER A 199 1.72 -19.22 -11.07
N LEU A 200 2.32 -18.06 -11.40
CA LEU A 200 1.84 -17.20 -12.48
C LEU A 200 1.89 -17.91 -13.84
N MET A 201 3.00 -18.59 -14.13
CA MET A 201 3.16 -19.35 -15.38
C MET A 201 2.16 -20.51 -15.46
N LEU A 202 2.02 -21.29 -14.38
CA LEU A 202 1.06 -22.39 -14.31
C LEU A 202 -0.39 -21.89 -14.44
N ASN A 203 -0.73 -20.76 -13.82
CA ASN A 203 -2.05 -20.14 -13.96
C ASN A 203 -2.31 -19.68 -15.39
N LEU A 204 -1.30 -19.11 -16.06
CA LEU A 204 -1.37 -18.70 -17.46
C LEU A 204 -1.59 -19.91 -18.38
N VAL A 205 -0.84 -21.01 -18.16
CA VAL A 205 -0.99 -22.27 -18.90
C VAL A 205 -2.38 -22.88 -18.65
N ASN A 206 -2.86 -22.88 -17.41
CA ASN A 206 -4.21 -23.37 -17.09
C ASN A 206 -5.29 -22.55 -17.78
N THR A 207 -5.19 -21.23 -17.74
CA THR A 207 -6.14 -20.33 -18.40
C THR A 207 -6.12 -20.55 -19.90
N PHE A 208 -4.95 -20.73 -20.50
CA PHE A 208 -4.82 -21.05 -21.92
C PHE A 208 -5.49 -22.39 -22.28
N LEU A 209 -5.21 -23.46 -21.53
CA LEU A 209 -5.82 -24.78 -21.77
C LEU A 209 -7.34 -24.77 -21.52
N TYR A 210 -7.82 -23.96 -20.59
CA TYR A 210 -9.25 -23.76 -20.37
C TYR A 210 -9.90 -23.03 -21.55
N MET A 211 -9.25 -21.99 -22.09
CA MET A 211 -9.73 -21.30 -23.29
C MET A 211 -9.75 -22.22 -24.51
N VAL A 212 -8.77 -23.12 -24.67
CA VAL A 212 -8.78 -24.15 -25.71
C VAL A 212 -10.00 -25.07 -25.59
N ASN A 213 -10.35 -25.51 -24.38
CA ASN A 213 -11.55 -26.32 -24.15
C ASN A 213 -12.82 -25.59 -24.63
N THR A 214 -12.96 -24.31 -24.33
CA THR A 214 -14.16 -23.53 -24.69
C THR A 214 -14.21 -23.15 -26.16
N TYR A 215 -13.09 -22.76 -26.77
CA TYR A 215 -13.08 -22.20 -28.12
C TYR A 215 -12.76 -23.20 -29.22
N ILE A 216 -12.08 -24.30 -28.91
CA ILE A 216 -11.76 -25.33 -29.90
C ILE A 216 -12.67 -26.52 -29.68
N ILE A 217 -12.71 -27.04 -28.46
CA ILE A 217 -13.32 -28.35 -28.23
C ILE A 217 -14.84 -28.30 -28.20
N VAL A 218 -15.44 -27.35 -27.51
CA VAL A 218 -16.90 -27.21 -27.48
C VAL A 218 -17.51 -27.09 -28.89
N PRO A 219 -17.01 -26.22 -29.81
CA PRO A 219 -17.57 -26.14 -31.16
C PRO A 219 -17.27 -27.37 -32.03
N THR A 220 -16.18 -28.11 -31.79
CA THR A 220 -15.86 -29.34 -32.55
C THR A 220 -16.49 -30.61 -31.97
N ALA A 221 -17.14 -30.53 -30.80
CA ALA A 221 -17.66 -31.70 -30.09
C ALA A 221 -18.76 -32.45 -30.89
N ASP A 222 -19.51 -31.75 -31.73
CA ASP A 222 -20.55 -32.33 -32.58
C ASP A 222 -19.95 -33.26 -33.64
N ASP A 223 -19.12 -32.69 -34.52
CA ASP A 223 -18.39 -33.43 -35.55
C ASP A 223 -17.54 -34.56 -34.96
N TYR A 224 -16.92 -34.31 -33.80
CA TYR A 224 -16.11 -35.32 -33.12
C TYR A 224 -16.96 -36.49 -32.64
N SER A 225 -18.14 -36.24 -32.06
CA SER A 225 -19.05 -37.31 -31.61
C SER A 225 -19.53 -38.19 -32.78
N VAL A 226 -19.84 -37.58 -33.92
CA VAL A 226 -20.25 -38.29 -35.14
C VAL A 226 -19.10 -39.12 -35.72
N SER A 227 -17.87 -38.58 -35.71
CA SER A 227 -16.68 -39.30 -36.19
C SER A 227 -16.34 -40.55 -35.37
N LEU A 228 -16.70 -40.57 -34.08
CA LEU A 228 -16.57 -41.75 -33.21
C LEU A 228 -17.74 -42.73 -33.31
N GLY A 229 -18.69 -42.51 -34.24
CA GLY A 229 -19.86 -43.37 -34.45
C GLY A 229 -21.00 -43.15 -33.45
N ALA A 230 -21.01 -42.05 -32.71
CA ALA A 230 -22.10 -41.67 -31.82
C ALA A 230 -23.06 -40.68 -32.49
N ALA A 231 -24.28 -40.54 -31.96
CA ALA A 231 -25.23 -39.55 -32.45
C ALA A 231 -24.76 -38.13 -32.09
N ALA A 232 -25.03 -37.16 -32.97
CA ALA A 232 -24.76 -35.72 -32.76
C ALA A 232 -25.28 -35.20 -31.41
N THR A 233 -26.39 -35.75 -30.90
CA THR A 233 -26.97 -35.40 -29.59
C THR A 233 -26.04 -35.69 -28.40
N VAL A 234 -25.03 -36.54 -28.57
CA VAL A 234 -24.02 -36.84 -27.54
C VAL A 234 -23.07 -35.66 -27.30
N CYS A 235 -22.98 -34.69 -28.23
CA CYS A 235 -22.19 -33.47 -28.04
C CYS A 235 -22.64 -32.69 -26.79
N GLY A 236 -23.94 -32.67 -26.48
CA GLY A 236 -24.48 -32.04 -25.28
C GLY A 236 -24.00 -32.72 -23.99
N ILE A 237 -23.82 -34.04 -24.01
CA ILE A 237 -23.28 -34.82 -22.89
C ILE A 237 -21.78 -34.53 -22.72
N ILE A 238 -21.05 -34.44 -23.83
CA ILE A 238 -19.62 -34.11 -23.85
C ILE A 238 -19.38 -32.73 -23.23
N ILE A 239 -20.13 -31.71 -23.64
CA ILE A 239 -20.04 -30.36 -23.10
C ILE A 239 -20.51 -30.32 -21.64
N GLY A 240 -21.64 -30.96 -21.34
CA GLY A 240 -22.25 -30.97 -20.01
C GLY A 240 -21.41 -31.68 -18.94
N SER A 241 -20.72 -32.76 -19.31
CA SER A 241 -19.91 -33.56 -18.37
C SER A 241 -18.79 -32.75 -17.69
N MET A 242 -18.15 -31.83 -18.41
CA MET A 242 -17.12 -30.95 -17.86
C MET A 242 -17.71 -29.95 -16.86
N ALA A 243 -18.85 -29.33 -17.19
CA ALA A 243 -19.53 -28.40 -16.29
C ALA A 243 -20.05 -29.08 -15.01
N VAL A 244 -20.58 -30.31 -15.14
CA VAL A 244 -21.03 -31.09 -13.99
C VAL A 244 -19.84 -31.44 -13.09
N ALA A 245 -18.73 -31.92 -13.66
CA ALA A 245 -17.51 -32.19 -12.89
C ALA A 245 -16.98 -30.95 -12.16
N GLN A 246 -16.98 -29.79 -12.83
CA GLN A 246 -16.55 -28.52 -12.26
C GLN A 246 -17.40 -28.08 -11.06
N VAL A 247 -18.72 -28.31 -11.09
CA VAL A 247 -19.58 -27.99 -9.94
C VAL A 247 -19.17 -28.80 -8.71
N PHE A 248 -18.94 -30.10 -8.86
CA PHE A 248 -18.52 -30.96 -7.75
C PHE A 248 -17.09 -30.68 -7.30
N SER A 249 -16.16 -30.47 -8.25
CA SER A 249 -14.75 -30.20 -7.96
C SER A 249 -14.57 -28.85 -7.25
N SER A 250 -15.36 -27.83 -7.61
CA SER A 250 -15.26 -26.48 -7.05
C SER A 250 -15.37 -26.42 -5.53
N VAL A 251 -16.23 -27.25 -4.91
CA VAL A 251 -16.40 -27.29 -3.45
C VAL A 251 -15.14 -27.84 -2.78
N TYR A 252 -14.57 -28.90 -3.34
CA TYR A 252 -13.35 -29.52 -2.83
C TYR A 252 -12.13 -28.60 -3.04
N PHE A 253 -11.99 -28.04 -4.24
CA PHE A 253 -10.91 -27.09 -4.57
C PHE A 253 -11.01 -25.80 -3.75
N SER A 254 -12.22 -25.32 -3.44
CA SER A 254 -12.42 -24.16 -2.55
C SER A 254 -11.94 -24.44 -1.13
N ALA A 255 -12.29 -25.59 -0.56
CA ALA A 255 -11.82 -25.98 0.77
C ALA A 255 -10.29 -26.21 0.83
N TRP A 256 -9.71 -26.77 -0.24
CA TRP A 256 -8.26 -27.04 -0.31
C TRP A 256 -7.44 -25.77 -0.58
N SER A 257 -7.91 -24.89 -1.47
CA SER A 257 -7.22 -23.63 -1.80
C SER A 257 -7.17 -22.65 -0.62
N ASN A 258 -8.19 -22.65 0.26
CA ASN A 258 -8.17 -21.85 1.50
C ASN A 258 -7.02 -22.20 2.47
N ARG A 259 -6.40 -23.38 2.33
CA ARG A 259 -5.28 -23.82 3.18
C ARG A 259 -3.92 -23.76 2.47
N SER A 260 -3.89 -23.88 1.15
CA SER A 260 -2.67 -23.84 0.33
C SER A 260 -3.03 -23.48 -1.11
N TYR A 261 -2.49 -22.40 -1.66
CA TYR A 261 -2.81 -21.94 -3.03
C TYR A 261 -2.03 -22.71 -4.12
N PHE A 262 -0.75 -23.02 -3.88
CA PHE A 262 0.12 -23.61 -4.90
C PHE A 262 -0.19 -25.08 -5.21
N ARG A 263 -0.49 -25.90 -4.18
CA ARG A 263 -0.69 -27.35 -4.36
C ARG A 263 -1.94 -27.70 -5.19
N PRO A 264 -3.11 -27.08 -4.96
CA PRO A 264 -4.29 -27.31 -5.80
C PRO A 264 -4.09 -26.80 -7.23
N LEU A 265 -3.32 -25.72 -7.42
CA LEU A 265 -3.04 -25.15 -8.73
C LEU A 265 -2.18 -26.09 -9.60
N VAL A 266 -1.13 -26.69 -9.02
CA VAL A 266 -0.32 -27.72 -9.69
C VAL A 266 -1.16 -28.96 -10.02
N PHE A 267 -1.99 -29.41 -9.08
CA PHE A 267 -2.87 -30.55 -9.29
C PHE A 267 -3.89 -30.30 -10.42
N SER A 268 -4.51 -29.11 -10.43
CA SER A 268 -5.42 -28.67 -11.49
C SER A 268 -4.71 -28.62 -12.86
N SER A 269 -3.47 -28.13 -12.93
CA SER A 269 -2.67 -28.15 -14.16
C SER A 269 -2.45 -29.56 -14.71
N ILE A 270 -2.10 -30.51 -13.85
CA ILE A 270 -1.85 -31.89 -14.25
C ILE A 270 -3.13 -32.54 -14.76
N MET A 271 -4.26 -32.33 -14.07
CA MET A 271 -5.56 -32.87 -14.46
C MET A 271 -6.05 -32.28 -15.78
N LEU A 272 -5.93 -30.96 -15.96
CA LEU A 272 -6.34 -30.28 -17.19
C LEU A 272 -5.48 -30.70 -18.40
N PHE A 273 -4.17 -30.87 -18.21
CA PHE A 273 -3.29 -31.39 -19.25
C PHE A 273 -3.64 -32.83 -19.62
N SER A 274 -3.83 -33.69 -18.61
CA SER A 274 -4.18 -35.11 -18.80
C SER A 274 -5.55 -35.29 -19.45
N GLY A 275 -6.53 -34.48 -19.06
CA GLY A 275 -7.88 -34.51 -19.65
C GLY A 275 -7.89 -34.09 -21.12
N ASN A 276 -7.13 -33.05 -21.48
CA ASN A 276 -6.96 -32.65 -22.88
C ASN A 276 -6.21 -33.71 -23.70
N LEU A 277 -5.21 -34.38 -23.11
CA LEU A 277 -4.49 -35.48 -23.76
C LEU A 277 -5.41 -36.68 -24.03
N LEU A 278 -6.21 -37.09 -23.03
CA LEU A 278 -7.19 -38.17 -23.19
C LEU A 278 -8.25 -37.82 -24.23
N TYR A 279 -8.68 -36.55 -24.29
CA TYR A 279 -9.59 -36.09 -25.33
C TYR A 279 -9.01 -36.26 -26.73
N ALA A 280 -7.73 -35.95 -26.94
CA ALA A 280 -7.06 -36.15 -28.23
C ALA A 280 -6.91 -37.64 -28.58
N LEU A 281 -6.49 -38.46 -27.61
CA LEU A 281 -6.30 -39.91 -27.79
C LEU A 281 -7.62 -40.68 -28.03
N ALA A 282 -8.76 -40.11 -27.65
CA ALA A 282 -10.05 -40.74 -27.85
C ALA A 282 -10.38 -40.98 -29.34
N TYR A 283 -9.81 -40.19 -30.25
CA TYR A 283 -9.95 -40.37 -31.69
C TYR A 283 -9.24 -41.65 -32.15
N ASP A 284 -7.96 -41.79 -31.78
CA ASP A 284 -7.13 -42.93 -32.18
C ASP A 284 -7.65 -44.26 -31.58
N LEU A 285 -8.22 -44.18 -30.37
CA LEU A 285 -8.81 -45.32 -29.68
C LEU A 285 -10.27 -45.58 -30.08
N ASN A 286 -10.87 -44.71 -30.90
CA ASN A 286 -12.27 -44.73 -31.31
C ASN A 286 -13.25 -44.99 -30.14
N SER A 287 -13.05 -44.33 -29.00
CA SER A 287 -13.74 -44.63 -27.75
C SER A 287 -14.40 -43.41 -27.12
N LEU A 288 -15.73 -43.43 -27.12
CA LEU A 288 -16.56 -42.40 -26.48
C LEU A 288 -16.33 -42.33 -24.95
N THR A 289 -16.02 -43.46 -24.32
CA THR A 289 -15.77 -43.51 -22.87
C THR A 289 -14.49 -42.78 -22.50
N VAL A 290 -13.42 -42.95 -23.29
CA VAL A 290 -12.14 -42.25 -23.07
C VAL A 290 -12.32 -40.74 -23.24
N LEU A 291 -13.12 -40.34 -24.23
CA LEU A 291 -13.49 -38.96 -24.46
C LEU A 291 -14.20 -38.36 -23.23
N LEU A 292 -15.21 -39.04 -22.68
CA LEU A 292 -15.97 -38.57 -21.52
C LEU A 292 -15.12 -38.52 -20.24
N ILE A 293 -14.22 -39.50 -20.03
CA ILE A 293 -13.26 -39.45 -18.91
C ILE A 293 -12.34 -38.24 -19.03
N GLY A 294 -11.83 -37.94 -20.23
CA GLY A 294 -11.04 -36.75 -20.49
C GLY A 294 -11.80 -35.46 -20.17
N ARG A 295 -13.10 -35.39 -20.48
CA ARG A 295 -13.97 -34.25 -20.17
C ARG A 295 -14.18 -34.06 -18.67
N ILE A 296 -14.40 -35.16 -17.94
CA ILE A 296 -14.59 -35.13 -16.49
C ILE A 296 -13.30 -34.69 -15.79
N LEU A 297 -12.13 -35.10 -16.25
CA LEU A 297 -10.85 -34.67 -15.66
C LEU A 297 -10.51 -33.19 -15.91
N CYS A 298 -11.07 -32.59 -16.96
CA CYS A 298 -10.91 -31.16 -17.23
C CYS A 298 -11.75 -30.25 -16.32
N GLY A 299 -12.78 -30.78 -15.64
CA GLY A 299 -13.69 -30.02 -14.76
C GLY A 299 -13.39 -30.25 -13.29
#